data_AF-A0A1Q8S7V3-F1
#
_entry.id   AF-A0A1Q8S7V3-F1
#
_cell.length_a   1.000
_cell.length_b   1.000
_cell.length_c   1.000
_cell.angle_alpha   90.00
_cell.angle_beta   90.00
_cell.angle_gamma   90.00
#
_symmetry.space_group_name_H-M   'P 1'
#
loop_
_entity.id
_entity.type
_entity.pdbx_description
1 polymer ?
#
loop_
_entity_poly.entity_id
_entity_poly.type
_entity_poly.pdbx_seq_one_letter_code
_entity_poly.pdbx_strand_id
1 'polypeptide(L)'
;MAPKPTSAPPAPSRSSAPLPGPATTRVSSQHERLLLELLPFKEATKFHDWLTSNFVRGSWDEFHTDYLSRLGPVAEPEPDKNRTAQAARDAYNSRKAKFLVYHPDKTDWTAEDHHVRFIVTLVADNLLQQLWHESEWRKKGLDIAKAAYEVLIFLKATAAYADADPPVYSA
;
A
#
# COMPACT_ATOMS: atom_id res chain seq x y z
N MET A 1 60.73 -12.66 -28.36
CA MET A 1 60.22 -12.22 -27.04
C MET A 1 58.91 -11.49 -27.28
N ALA A 2 57.81 -12.05 -26.77
CA ALA A 2 56.42 -11.65 -27.03
C ALA A 2 55.94 -10.58 -26.02
N PRO A 3 54.81 -9.89 -26.26
CA PRO A 3 54.51 -8.58 -25.68
C PRO A 3 53.85 -8.63 -24.28
N LYS A 4 53.99 -7.50 -23.58
CA LYS A 4 53.49 -7.15 -22.23
C LYS A 4 51.96 -7.21 -22.14
N PRO A 5 51.36 -7.76 -21.06
CA PRO A 5 49.91 -7.82 -20.93
C PRO A 5 49.31 -6.48 -20.46
N THR A 6 48.14 -6.20 -21.04
CA THR A 6 47.21 -5.08 -20.88
C THR A 6 46.71 -4.91 -19.44
N SER A 7 46.68 -3.66 -18.94
CA SER A 7 45.96 -3.28 -17.72
C SER A 7 44.67 -2.55 -18.11
N ALA A 8 43.52 -3.14 -17.84
CA ALA A 8 42.21 -2.53 -17.98
C ALA A 8 41.84 -1.74 -16.70
N PRO A 9 41.07 -0.65 -16.78
CA PRO A 9 40.60 0.07 -15.60
C PRO A 9 39.54 -0.76 -14.84
N PRO A 10 39.46 -0.64 -13.50
CA PRO A 10 38.45 -1.34 -12.71
C PRO A 10 37.05 -0.76 -12.99
N ALA A 11 36.07 -1.66 -13.08
CA ALA A 11 34.66 -1.34 -13.22
C ALA A 11 34.15 -0.47 -12.05
N PRO A 12 33.19 0.45 -12.28
CA PRO A 12 32.63 1.24 -11.20
C PRO A 12 31.87 0.37 -10.20
N SER A 13 32.15 0.64 -8.94
CA SER A 13 31.57 0.05 -7.74
C SER A 13 30.05 -0.07 -7.85
N ARG A 14 29.54 -1.26 -7.52
CA ARG A 14 28.11 -1.52 -7.32
C ARG A 14 27.57 -0.48 -6.35
N SER A 15 26.57 0.28 -6.79
CA SER A 15 25.75 1.12 -5.91
C SER A 15 25.19 0.24 -4.80
N SER A 16 25.68 0.44 -3.58
CA SER A 16 25.06 -0.12 -2.39
C SER A 16 23.67 0.46 -2.27
N ALA A 17 22.64 -0.39 -2.43
CA ALA A 17 21.29 -0.05 -2.04
C ALA A 17 21.29 0.35 -0.55
N PRO A 18 20.56 1.40 -0.16
CA PRO A 18 20.56 1.85 1.22
C PRO A 18 19.89 0.78 2.10
N LEU A 19 20.65 0.23 3.04
CA LEU A 19 20.13 -0.58 4.15
C LEU A 19 19.09 0.25 4.93
N PRO A 20 18.03 -0.37 5.45
CA PRO A 20 16.99 0.34 6.20
C PRO A 20 17.60 0.97 7.46
N GLY A 21 17.60 2.31 7.50
CA GLY A 21 18.06 3.06 8.65
C GLY A 21 17.07 2.98 9.83
N PRO A 22 17.54 3.15 11.08
CA PRO A 22 16.70 3.11 12.28
C PRO A 22 15.57 4.16 12.28
N ALA A 23 15.67 5.21 11.47
CA ALA A 23 14.61 6.20 11.30
C ALA A 23 13.36 5.60 10.65
N THR A 24 13.55 4.71 9.68
CA THR A 24 12.48 4.15 8.86
C THR A 24 11.63 3.14 9.63
N THR A 25 12.27 2.25 10.41
CA THR A 25 11.59 1.34 11.35
C THR A 25 10.83 2.10 12.44
N ARG A 26 11.34 3.26 12.87
CA ARG A 26 10.65 4.10 13.86
C ARG A 26 9.41 4.76 13.28
N VAL A 27 9.46 5.20 12.01
CA VAL A 27 8.30 5.79 11.32
C VAL A 27 7.19 4.75 11.14
N SER A 28 7.52 3.50 10.77
CA SER A 28 6.51 2.44 10.69
C SER A 28 5.87 2.12 12.04
N SER A 29 6.65 2.08 13.15
CA SER A 29 6.08 1.88 14.49
C SER A 29 5.19 3.03 14.97
N GLN A 30 5.53 4.27 14.61
CA GLN A 30 4.68 5.43 14.90
C GLN A 30 3.37 5.38 14.10
N HIS A 31 3.45 4.97 12.83
CA HIS A 31 2.28 4.84 11.96
C HIS A 31 1.35 3.71 12.41
N GLU A 32 1.92 2.57 12.83
CA GLU A 32 1.16 1.48 13.46
C GLU A 32 0.37 1.96 14.68
N ARG A 33 1.02 2.70 15.58
CA ARG A 33 0.34 3.26 16.76
C ARG A 33 -0.82 4.18 16.37
N LEU A 34 -0.63 5.04 15.38
CA LEU A 34 -1.69 5.89 14.85
C LEU A 34 -2.86 5.05 14.30
N LEU A 35 -2.57 3.97 13.57
CA LEU A 35 -3.60 3.08 13.04
C LEU A 35 -4.38 2.35 14.13
N LEU A 36 -3.72 1.93 15.21
CA LEU A 36 -4.40 1.36 16.38
C LEU A 36 -5.31 2.36 17.10
N GLU A 37 -5.03 3.66 17.00
CA GLU A 37 -5.90 4.72 17.53
C GLU A 37 -7.09 5.03 16.60
N LEU A 38 -6.93 4.83 15.30
CA LEU A 38 -7.96 5.12 14.28
C LEU A 38 -8.92 3.94 14.02
N LEU A 39 -8.45 2.71 14.19
CA LEU A 39 -9.17 1.49 13.90
C LEU A 39 -9.68 0.84 15.18
N PRO A 40 -10.72 -0.01 15.13
CA PRO A 40 -11.31 -0.62 16.33
C PRO A 40 -10.46 -1.78 16.90
N PHE A 41 -9.13 -1.68 16.86
CA PHE A 41 -8.20 -2.67 17.39
C PHE A 41 -7.65 -2.23 18.74
N LYS A 42 -7.78 -3.08 19.75
CA LYS A 42 -7.19 -2.84 21.08
C LYS A 42 -5.81 -3.48 21.26
N GLU A 43 -5.49 -4.45 20.40
CA GLU A 43 -4.27 -5.26 20.46
C GLU A 43 -3.58 -5.23 19.10
N ALA A 44 -2.26 -5.00 19.11
CA ALA A 44 -1.45 -4.98 17.89
C ALA A 44 -1.50 -6.33 17.15
N THR A 45 -1.52 -7.44 17.87
CA THR A 45 -1.65 -8.79 17.29
C THR A 45 -2.89 -8.93 16.42
N LYS A 46 -4.05 -8.47 16.90
CA LYS A 46 -5.31 -8.49 16.13
C LYS A 46 -5.26 -7.60 14.89
N PHE A 47 -4.57 -6.48 14.97
CA PHE A 47 -4.35 -5.62 13.81
C PHE A 47 -3.47 -6.31 12.76
N HIS A 48 -2.36 -6.95 13.17
CA HIS A 48 -1.50 -7.70 12.24
C HIS A 48 -2.19 -8.92 11.64
N ASP A 49 -2.98 -9.66 12.44
CA ASP A 49 -3.83 -10.75 11.95
C ASP A 49 -4.81 -10.24 10.88
N TRP A 50 -5.41 -9.07 11.11
CA TRP A 50 -6.31 -8.43 10.15
C TRP A 50 -5.59 -7.98 8.88
N LEU A 51 -4.40 -7.36 8.98
CA LEU A 51 -3.59 -6.96 7.83
C LEU A 51 -3.19 -8.14 6.95
N THR A 52 -2.98 -9.32 7.54
CA THR A 52 -2.63 -10.54 6.81
C THR A 52 -3.86 -11.32 6.30
N SER A 53 -5.07 -10.90 6.70
CA SER A 53 -6.31 -11.52 6.23
C SER A 53 -6.60 -11.22 4.75
N ASN A 54 -7.44 -12.06 4.14
CA ASN A 54 -7.85 -11.89 2.73
C ASN A 54 -8.57 -10.55 2.45
N PHE A 55 -9.18 -9.93 3.47
CA PHE A 55 -9.91 -8.67 3.34
C PHE A 55 -8.99 -7.47 3.09
N VAL A 56 -7.76 -7.54 3.59
CA VAL A 56 -6.72 -6.53 3.35
C VAL A 56 -5.80 -7.00 2.23
N ARG A 57 -5.37 -8.26 2.26
CA ARG A 57 -4.44 -8.82 1.27
C ARG A 57 -4.99 -8.80 -0.15
N GLY A 58 -6.26 -9.16 -0.36
CA GLY A 58 -6.83 -9.17 -1.72
C GLY A 58 -6.82 -7.77 -2.37
N SER A 59 -7.22 -6.75 -1.62
CA SER A 59 -7.21 -5.36 -2.11
C SER A 59 -5.78 -4.80 -2.23
N TRP A 60 -4.88 -5.19 -1.34
CA TRP A 60 -3.46 -4.84 -1.41
C TRP A 60 -2.77 -5.46 -2.64
N ASP A 61 -2.99 -6.74 -2.90
CA ASP A 61 -2.36 -7.46 -4.01
C ASP A 61 -2.87 -6.92 -5.36
N GLU A 62 -4.17 -6.58 -5.44
CA GLU A 62 -4.75 -5.84 -6.60
C GLU A 62 -4.03 -4.50 -6.79
N PHE A 63 -3.92 -3.69 -5.73
CA PHE A 63 -3.26 -2.39 -5.79
C PHE A 63 -1.79 -2.50 -6.18
N HIS A 64 -1.06 -3.46 -5.62
CA HIS A 64 0.34 -3.69 -5.91
C HIS A 64 0.54 -4.10 -7.37
N THR A 65 -0.25 -5.06 -7.85
CA THR A 65 -0.13 -5.59 -9.22
C THR A 65 -0.54 -4.55 -10.26
N ASP A 66 -1.65 -3.85 -10.04
CA ASP A 66 -2.22 -2.98 -11.06
C ASP A 66 -1.61 -1.57 -11.07
N TYR A 67 -1.10 -1.09 -9.94
CA TYR A 67 -0.51 0.24 -9.81
C TYR A 67 0.98 0.19 -9.48
N LEU A 68 1.36 -0.32 -8.30
CA LEU A 68 2.75 -0.19 -7.81
C LEU A 68 3.78 -0.88 -8.71
N SER A 69 3.49 -2.09 -9.20
CA SER A 69 4.42 -2.85 -10.05
C SER A 69 4.64 -2.21 -11.43
N ARG A 70 3.75 -1.29 -11.82
CA ARG A 70 3.80 -0.55 -13.09
C ARG A 70 4.43 0.83 -12.94
N LEU A 71 4.64 1.30 -11.71
CA LEU A 71 5.37 2.52 -11.46
C LEU A 71 6.82 2.31 -11.89
N GLY A 72 7.27 3.13 -12.83
CA GLY A 72 8.67 3.18 -13.22
C GLY A 72 9.56 3.72 -12.08
N PRO A 73 10.86 3.99 -12.35
CA PRO A 73 11.80 4.46 -11.33
C PRO A 73 11.48 5.85 -10.76
N VAL A 74 10.47 6.53 -11.29
CA VAL A 74 10.03 7.85 -10.83
C VAL A 74 8.84 7.65 -9.90
N ALA A 75 9.02 8.05 -8.63
CA ALA A 75 7.94 8.06 -7.66
C ALA A 75 6.88 9.09 -8.07
N GLU A 76 5.69 8.63 -8.44
CA GLU A 76 4.51 9.48 -8.60
C GLU A 76 4.14 10.10 -7.23
N PRO A 77 3.76 11.38 -7.18
CA PRO A 77 3.29 12.00 -5.94
C PRO A 77 2.09 11.25 -5.36
N GLU A 78 2.10 11.04 -4.04
CA GLU A 78 0.96 10.46 -3.34
C GLU A 78 -0.29 11.33 -3.51
N PRO A 79 -1.45 10.74 -3.85
CA PRO A 79 -2.71 11.49 -3.90
C PRO A 79 -3.04 12.19 -2.57
N ASP A 80 -3.78 13.30 -2.62
CA ASP A 80 -4.21 13.97 -1.38
C ASP A 80 -5.17 13.08 -0.58
N LYS A 81 -4.85 12.87 0.70
CA LYS A 81 -5.64 12.01 1.61
C LYS A 81 -7.10 12.46 1.72
N ASN A 82 -7.36 13.76 1.87
CA ASN A 82 -8.72 14.24 2.10
C ASN A 82 -9.58 14.09 0.85
N ARG A 83 -9.03 14.46 -0.32
CA ARG A 83 -9.67 14.33 -1.63
C ARG A 83 -9.97 12.86 -1.94
N THR A 84 -8.96 12.00 -1.77
CA THR A 84 -9.07 10.56 -2.06
C THR A 84 -10.09 9.89 -1.14
N ALA A 85 -10.04 10.16 0.17
CA ALA A 85 -11.00 9.61 1.13
C ALA A 85 -12.44 10.07 0.85
N GLN A 86 -12.63 11.34 0.48
CA GLN A 86 -13.93 11.87 0.11
C GLN A 86 -14.44 11.22 -1.18
N ALA A 87 -13.59 11.09 -2.20
CA ALA A 87 -13.93 10.40 -3.46
C ALA A 87 -14.31 8.93 -3.22
N ALA A 88 -13.60 8.23 -2.33
CA ALA A 88 -13.92 6.85 -1.96
C ALA A 88 -15.26 6.73 -1.22
N ARG A 89 -15.52 7.62 -0.26
CA ARG A 89 -16.82 7.68 0.43
C ARG A 89 -17.96 7.90 -0.55
N ASP A 90 -17.81 8.86 -1.47
CA ASP A 90 -18.84 9.17 -2.46
C ASP A 90 -19.03 8.02 -3.45
N ALA A 91 -17.96 7.38 -3.89
CA ALA A 91 -17.99 6.20 -4.74
C ALA A 91 -18.74 5.03 -4.09
N TYR A 92 -18.45 4.75 -2.81
CA TYR A 92 -19.13 3.68 -2.07
C TYR A 92 -20.63 3.99 -1.91
N ASN A 93 -20.97 5.20 -1.47
CA ASN A 93 -22.36 5.61 -1.23
C ASN A 93 -23.20 5.66 -2.52
N SER A 94 -22.61 6.09 -3.63
CA SER A 94 -23.26 6.11 -4.95
C SER A 94 -23.24 4.76 -5.66
N ARG A 95 -22.66 3.72 -5.04
CA ARG A 95 -22.49 2.39 -5.63
C ARG A 95 -21.81 2.45 -7.01
N LYS A 96 -20.78 3.28 -7.14
CA LYS A 96 -20.10 3.54 -8.43
C LYS A 96 -19.43 2.26 -8.94
N ALA A 97 -19.99 1.70 -10.02
CA ALA A 97 -19.54 0.42 -10.59
C ALA A 97 -18.04 0.37 -10.90
N LYS A 98 -17.45 1.50 -11.34
CA LYS A 98 -16.00 1.66 -11.58
C LYS A 98 -15.14 1.06 -10.44
N PHE A 99 -15.58 1.19 -9.19
CA PHE A 99 -14.79 0.79 -8.01
C PHE A 99 -15.36 -0.40 -7.24
N LEU A 100 -16.49 -0.97 -7.64
CA LEU A 100 -17.17 -2.04 -6.88
C LEU A 100 -17.26 -3.38 -7.63
N VAL A 101 -17.09 -3.38 -8.95
CA VAL A 101 -17.09 -4.62 -9.73
C VAL A 101 -15.83 -5.43 -9.42
N TYR A 102 -15.90 -6.77 -9.50
CA TYR A 102 -14.78 -7.67 -9.17
C TYR A 102 -13.58 -7.46 -10.10
N HIS A 103 -13.82 -7.30 -11.40
CA HIS A 103 -12.81 -6.97 -12.41
C HIS A 103 -13.23 -5.73 -13.20
N PRO A 104 -13.00 -4.52 -12.66
CA PRO A 104 -13.30 -3.31 -13.41
C PRO A 104 -12.28 -3.13 -14.54
N ASP A 105 -12.70 -2.45 -15.61
CA ASP A 105 -11.77 -1.94 -16.61
C ASP A 105 -10.92 -0.82 -16.00
N LYS A 106 -9.59 -0.99 -16.10
CA LYS A 106 -8.57 -0.11 -15.50
C LYS A 106 -7.72 0.65 -16.51
N THR A 107 -8.04 0.59 -17.81
CA THR A 107 -7.18 1.17 -18.86
C THR A 107 -6.89 2.66 -18.66
N ASP A 108 -7.87 3.44 -18.18
CA ASP A 108 -7.74 4.90 -17.97
C ASP A 108 -7.71 5.29 -16.49
N TRP A 109 -7.21 4.42 -15.61
CA TRP A 109 -7.14 4.71 -14.19
C TRP A 109 -5.95 5.60 -13.84
N THR A 110 -6.23 6.60 -13.01
CA THR A 110 -5.23 7.46 -12.38
C THR A 110 -4.71 6.83 -11.08
N ALA A 111 -3.60 7.34 -10.55
CA ALA A 111 -3.13 6.98 -9.21
C ALA A 111 -4.26 7.08 -8.16
N GLU A 112 -5.02 8.17 -8.16
CA GLU A 112 -6.14 8.37 -7.25
C GLU A 112 -7.24 7.31 -7.43
N ASP A 113 -7.53 6.87 -8.66
CA ASP A 113 -8.50 5.80 -8.90
C ASP A 113 -8.10 4.48 -8.23
N HIS A 114 -6.82 4.11 -8.28
CA HIS A 114 -6.32 2.92 -7.60
C HIS A 114 -6.41 3.04 -6.07
N HIS A 115 -6.14 4.23 -5.51
CA HIS A 115 -6.28 4.46 -4.07
C HIS A 115 -7.76 4.43 -3.64
N VAL A 116 -8.65 5.05 -4.44
CA VAL A 116 -10.10 5.00 -4.22
C VAL A 116 -10.59 3.56 -4.28
N ARG A 117 -10.16 2.77 -5.27
CA ARG A 117 -10.51 1.35 -5.39
C ARG A 117 -10.13 0.59 -4.13
N PHE A 118 -8.88 0.70 -3.67
CA PHE A 118 -8.41 0.04 -2.46
C PHE A 118 -9.29 0.38 -1.25
N ILE A 119 -9.58 1.67 -1.02
CA ILE A 119 -10.39 2.11 0.12
C ILE A 119 -11.82 1.57 0.00
N VAL A 120 -12.43 1.66 -1.18
CA VAL A 120 -13.82 1.21 -1.41
C VAL A 120 -13.96 -0.29 -1.17
N THR A 121 -13.03 -1.10 -1.68
CA THR A 121 -13.05 -2.57 -1.47
C THR A 121 -12.80 -2.91 -0.01
N LEU A 122 -11.81 -2.27 0.61
CA LEU A 122 -11.47 -2.51 2.01
C LEU A 122 -12.67 -2.20 2.90
N VAL A 123 -13.32 -1.05 2.71
CA VAL A 123 -14.52 -0.67 3.46
C VAL A 123 -15.68 -1.63 3.19
N ALA A 124 -15.93 -2.00 1.93
CA ALA A 124 -17.01 -2.92 1.58
C ALA A 124 -16.87 -4.26 2.30
N ASP A 125 -15.68 -4.85 2.26
CA ASP A 125 -15.42 -6.16 2.86
C ASP A 125 -15.46 -6.09 4.39
N ASN A 126 -14.93 -5.02 4.97
CA ASN A 126 -14.89 -4.87 6.43
C ASN A 126 -16.24 -4.49 7.04
N LEU A 127 -17.15 -3.88 6.27
CA LEU A 127 -18.56 -3.74 6.67
C LEU A 127 -19.28 -5.10 6.67
N LEU A 128 -18.98 -5.98 5.72
CA LEU A 128 -19.54 -7.34 5.69
C LEU A 128 -19.02 -8.17 6.87
N GLN A 129 -17.76 -8.01 7.24
CA GLN A 129 -17.12 -8.69 8.39
C GLN A 129 -17.45 -8.06 9.74
N GLN A 130 -18.29 -7.02 9.79
CA GLN A 130 -18.66 -6.30 11.01
C GLN A 130 -17.46 -5.71 11.78
N LEU A 131 -16.35 -5.40 11.09
CA LEU A 131 -15.29 -4.58 11.68
C LEU A 131 -15.81 -3.16 11.93
N TRP A 132 -16.56 -2.63 10.97
CA TRP A 132 -17.40 -1.46 11.13
C TRP A 132 -18.86 -1.86 10.93
N HIS A 133 -19.76 -1.20 11.62
CA HIS A 133 -21.19 -1.35 11.35
C HIS A 133 -21.66 -0.29 10.34
N GLU A 134 -22.73 -0.60 9.58
CA GLU A 134 -23.32 0.37 8.64
C GLU A 134 -23.70 1.69 9.33
N SER A 135 -24.17 1.63 10.57
CA SER A 135 -24.54 2.83 11.33
C SER A 135 -23.33 3.74 11.63
N GLU A 136 -22.16 3.15 11.81
CA GLU A 136 -20.90 3.87 11.98
C GLU A 136 -20.43 4.46 10.66
N TRP A 137 -20.51 3.69 9.56
CA TRP A 137 -20.23 4.21 8.23
C TRP A 137 -21.08 5.44 7.89
N ARG A 138 -22.39 5.40 8.18
CA ARG A 138 -23.28 6.54 7.93
C ARG A 138 -22.88 7.80 8.72
N LYS A 139 -22.34 7.63 9.93
CA LYS A 139 -21.98 8.75 10.82
C LYS A 139 -20.55 9.25 10.60
N LYS A 140 -19.60 8.33 10.40
CA LYS A 140 -18.15 8.56 10.41
C LYS A 140 -17.45 8.06 9.15
N GLY A 141 -18.18 7.84 8.05
CA GLY A 141 -17.63 7.21 6.85
C GLY A 141 -16.41 7.93 6.26
N LEU A 142 -16.32 9.26 6.40
CA LEU A 142 -15.15 10.00 5.95
C LEU A 142 -13.91 9.69 6.81
N ASP A 143 -14.07 9.57 8.13
CA ASP A 143 -12.97 9.23 9.04
C ASP A 143 -12.51 7.78 8.82
N ILE A 144 -13.46 6.87 8.58
CA ILE A 144 -13.19 5.48 8.21
C ILE A 144 -12.41 5.43 6.88
N ALA A 145 -12.83 6.19 5.86
CA ALA A 145 -12.12 6.26 4.58
C ALA A 145 -10.71 6.85 4.73
N LYS A 146 -10.52 7.83 5.61
CA LYS A 146 -9.20 8.38 5.95
C LYS A 146 -8.33 7.36 6.67
N ALA A 147 -8.88 6.56 7.58
CA ALA A 147 -8.15 5.49 8.24
C ALA A 147 -7.74 4.38 7.24
N ALA A 148 -8.63 4.00 6.33
CA ALA A 148 -8.33 3.08 5.23
C ALA A 148 -7.21 3.60 4.31
N TYR A 149 -7.19 4.90 4.01
CA TYR A 149 -6.07 5.53 3.31
C TYR A 149 -4.75 5.35 4.07
N GLU A 150 -4.73 5.56 5.38
CA GLU A 150 -3.53 5.36 6.20
C GLU A 150 -3.06 3.90 6.22
N VAL A 151 -4.00 2.94 6.21
CA VAL A 151 -3.66 1.51 6.07
C VAL A 151 -2.93 1.26 4.75
N LEU A 152 -3.38 1.85 3.65
CA LEU A 152 -2.69 1.74 2.36
C LEU A 152 -1.26 2.28 2.43
N ILE A 153 -1.07 3.47 3.02
CA ILE A 153 0.26 4.07 3.17
C ILE A 153 1.16 3.21 4.05
N PHE A 154 0.61 2.65 5.14
CA PHE A 154 1.35 1.74 6.01
C PHE A 154 1.80 0.47 5.28
N LEU A 155 0.91 -0.14 4.48
CA LEU A 155 1.24 -1.31 3.65
C LEU A 155 2.33 -0.99 2.63
N LYS A 156 2.26 0.18 1.97
CA LYS A 156 3.31 0.64 1.04
C LYS A 156 4.65 0.79 1.72
N ALA A 157 4.68 1.46 2.87
CA ALA A 157 5.89 1.64 3.65
C ALA A 157 6.48 0.26 4.01
N THR A 158 5.70 -0.62 4.61
CA THR A 158 6.18 -1.94 5.07
C THR A 158 6.57 -2.89 3.95
N ALA A 159 5.88 -2.86 2.80
CA ALA A 159 6.19 -3.70 1.64
C ALA A 159 7.51 -3.28 0.96
N ALA A 160 7.80 -1.98 0.87
CA ALA A 160 9.08 -1.49 0.34
C ALA A 160 10.30 -2.00 1.11
N TYR A 161 10.10 -2.48 2.35
CA TYR A 161 11.17 -3.03 3.19
C TYR A 161 11.24 -4.56 3.21
N ALA A 162 10.22 -5.25 2.70
CA ALA A 162 10.21 -6.71 2.63
C ALA A 162 11.07 -7.25 1.47
N ASP A 163 11.32 -6.45 0.43
CA ASP A 163 11.96 -6.86 -0.82
C ASP A 163 13.35 -6.22 -1.04
N ALA A 164 14.13 -6.05 0.04
CA ALA A 164 15.41 -5.36 -0.03
C ALA A 164 16.61 -6.24 -0.48
N ASP A 165 16.51 -7.58 -0.49
CA ASP A 165 17.48 -8.49 -1.16
C ASP A 165 17.05 -9.98 -1.00
N PRO A 166 16.40 -10.64 -1.99
CA PRO A 166 16.35 -12.10 -1.99
C PRO A 166 17.75 -12.65 -2.34
N PRO A 167 18.29 -13.65 -1.61
CA PRO A 167 19.62 -14.19 -1.89
C PRO A 167 19.69 -14.74 -3.33
N VAL A 168 20.53 -14.10 -4.15
CA VAL A 168 20.84 -14.58 -5.50
C VAL A 168 21.78 -15.78 -5.37
N TYR A 169 21.20 -16.98 -5.34
CA TYR A 169 21.98 -18.20 -5.51
C TYR A 169 22.40 -18.30 -6.97
N SER A 170 23.67 -18.01 -7.24
CA SER A 170 24.29 -18.31 -8.53
C SER A 170 24.47 -19.84 -8.61
N ALA A 171 23.94 -20.45 -9.67
CA ALA A 171 24.10 -21.87 -9.97
C ALA A 171 25.51 -22.19 -10.52
#